data_AF-A0A9P7YC88-F1
#
_entry.id   AF-A0A9P7YC88-F1
#
_cell.length_a   1.000
_cell.length_b   1.000
_cell.length_c   1.000
_cell.angle_alpha   90.00
_cell.angle_beta   90.00
_cell.angle_gamma   90.00
#
_symmetry.space_group_name_H-M   'P 1'
#
loop_
_entity.id
_entity.type
_entity.pdbx_description
1 polymer ?
#
loop_
_entity_poly.entity_id
_entity_poly.type
_entity_poly.pdbx_seq_one_letter_code
_entity_poly.pdbx_strand_id
1 'polypeptide(L)'
;MVQTRKERRADFKLKHPDRSSRPSEETLLGLAEKTGILDSSQITDKQEEVEEDEVLVGRLGESFLWSVSLTMLHFTLDVLVMSQYAEVWEWKKLLGRTAQAFPVFLLLFYSFHPHKEASVLLPRLPPSMQPILHQLFFFVCSVSAGCYLVHITNAYGYYAIMKQSPPLGCIWIWSVIEQDVFWATGSLVICGIFLKAGGYAIM
;
A
#
# COMPACT_ATOMS: atom_id res chain seq x y z
N MET A 1 17.29 -29.51 -14.27
CA MET A 1 18.26 -30.04 -13.29
C MET A 1 18.19 -29.16 -12.06
N VAL A 2 17.70 -29.69 -10.93
CA VAL A 2 17.54 -28.94 -9.66
C VAL A 2 18.85 -29.07 -8.88
N GLN A 3 19.55 -27.96 -8.66
CA GLN A 3 20.73 -27.94 -7.79
C GLN A 3 20.25 -27.97 -6.33
N THR A 4 20.32 -29.14 -5.70
CA THR A 4 20.13 -29.27 -4.26
C THR A 4 21.26 -28.58 -3.52
N ARG A 5 20.93 -27.50 -2.79
CA ARG A 5 21.84 -26.78 -1.89
C ARG A 5 22.35 -27.77 -0.84
N LYS A 6 23.60 -28.19 -0.98
CA LYS A 6 24.30 -29.11 -0.07
C LYS A 6 24.40 -28.43 1.30
N GLU A 7 23.52 -28.78 2.24
CA GLU A 7 23.59 -28.28 3.62
C GLU A 7 24.91 -28.71 4.24
N ARG A 8 25.83 -27.76 4.39
CA ARG A 8 27.11 -27.97 5.05
C ARG A 8 26.85 -27.97 6.55
N ARG A 9 26.46 -29.11 7.12
CA ARG A 9 26.40 -29.29 8.59
C ARG A 9 27.81 -29.17 9.14
N ALA A 10 28.16 -27.99 9.62
CA ALA A 10 29.38 -27.77 10.37
C ALA A 10 29.22 -28.45 11.74
N ASP A 11 30.03 -29.48 11.99
CA ASP A 11 30.10 -30.19 13.26
C ASP A 11 30.79 -29.27 14.28
N PHE A 12 30.01 -28.39 14.91
CA PHE A 12 30.51 -27.51 15.96
C PHE A 12 30.51 -28.25 17.29
N LYS A 13 31.71 -28.50 17.82
CA LYS A 13 31.88 -29.14 19.13
C LYS A 13 31.33 -28.21 20.23
N LEU A 14 30.18 -28.57 20.81
CA LEU A 14 29.52 -27.79 21.85
C LEU A 14 30.42 -27.72 23.09
N LYS A 15 30.95 -26.53 23.39
CA LYS A 15 31.79 -26.26 24.55
C LYS A 15 31.06 -25.23 25.42
N HIS A 16 30.90 -25.52 26.71
CA HIS A 16 30.26 -24.58 27.63
C HIS A 16 31.20 -23.40 27.93
N PRO A 17 30.67 -22.17 28.01
CA PRO A 17 31.48 -20.99 28.30
C PRO A 17 32.00 -21.09 29.73
N ASP A 18 33.31 -20.90 29.89
CA ASP A 18 33.93 -20.79 31.20
C ASP A 18 33.52 -19.44 31.83
N ARG A 19 33.13 -19.46 33.11
CA ARG A 19 32.59 -18.30 33.85
C ARG A 19 33.69 -17.39 34.41
N SER A 20 34.94 -17.58 33.99
CA SER A 20 36.06 -16.76 34.41
C SER A 20 35.92 -15.33 33.85
N SER A 21 36.32 -14.33 34.64
CA SER A 21 36.08 -12.90 34.39
C SER A 21 36.74 -12.35 33.12
N ARG A 22 37.57 -13.14 32.43
CA ARG A 22 38.31 -12.75 31.23
C ARG A 22 38.04 -13.77 30.11
N PRO A 23 37.49 -13.35 28.96
CA PRO A 23 37.17 -14.27 27.87
C PRO A 23 38.43 -14.95 27.32
N SER A 24 38.40 -16.28 27.21
CA SER A 24 39.46 -17.10 26.60
C SER A 24 39.40 -17.12 25.07
N GLU A 25 38.22 -16.88 24.50
CA GLU A 25 37.94 -16.96 23.08
C GLU A 25 37.52 -15.57 22.57
N GLU A 26 37.68 -15.32 21.28
CA GLU A 26 37.34 -14.02 20.70
C GLU A 26 35.87 -13.70 20.98
N THR A 27 35.63 -12.53 21.56
CA THR A 27 34.28 -12.11 21.91
C THR A 27 33.48 -11.88 20.63
N LEU A 28 32.16 -12.09 20.69
CA LEU A 28 31.27 -11.79 19.56
C LEU A 28 31.41 -10.33 19.09
N LEU A 29 31.73 -9.42 20.01
CA LEU A 29 32.04 -8.03 19.72
C LEU A 29 33.33 -7.89 18.90
N GLY A 30 34.42 -8.58 19.30
CA GLY A 30 35.67 -8.57 18.54
C GLY A 30 35.56 -9.24 17.17
N LEU A 31 34.73 -10.28 17.04
CA LEU A 31 34.42 -10.89 15.74
C LEU A 31 33.58 -9.95 14.86
N ALA A 32 32.61 -9.24 15.44
CA ALA A 32 31.81 -8.24 14.74
C ALA A 32 32.66 -7.02 14.30
N GLU A 33 33.66 -6.65 15.10
CA GLU A 33 34.63 -5.60 14.76
C GLU A 33 35.54 -6.04 13.60
N LYS A 34 36.07 -7.27 13.66
CA LYS A 34 36.91 -7.84 12.59
C LYS A 34 36.17 -8.04 11.26
N THR A 35 34.89 -8.37 11.32
CA THR A 35 34.05 -8.52 10.12
C THR A 35 33.54 -7.17 9.60
N GLY A 36 33.83 -6.08 10.30
CA GLY A 36 33.40 -4.72 9.94
C GLY A 36 31.91 -4.48 10.11
N ILE A 37 31.16 -5.44 10.69
CA ILE A 37 29.70 -5.36 10.87
C ILE A 37 29.33 -4.25 11.87
N LEU A 38 30.24 -3.92 12.79
CA LEU A 38 30.08 -2.81 13.73
C LEU A 38 30.26 -1.43 13.09
N ASP A 39 30.84 -1.36 11.89
CA ASP A 39 31.04 -0.08 11.21
C ASP A 39 29.71 0.36 10.59
N SER A 40 29.21 1.53 11.02
CA SER A 40 27.92 2.07 10.59
C SER A 40 27.86 2.33 9.07
N SER A 41 29.03 2.41 8.43
CA SER A 41 29.20 2.47 6.97
C SER A 41 28.64 1.24 6.27
N GLN A 42 28.89 0.02 6.78
CA GLN A 42 28.37 -1.22 6.16
C GLN A 42 26.85 -1.37 6.32
N ILE A 43 26.27 -0.79 7.38
CA ILE A 43 24.81 -0.72 7.54
C ILE A 43 24.23 0.23 6.50
N THR A 44 24.93 1.33 6.24
CA THR A 44 24.57 2.31 5.19
C THR A 44 24.71 1.69 3.80
N ASP A 45 25.82 1.03 3.49
CA ASP A 45 26.05 0.34 2.22
C ASP A 45 25.02 -0.77 1.97
N LYS A 46 24.63 -1.54 3.01
CA LYS A 46 23.55 -2.53 2.90
C LYS A 46 22.17 -1.90 2.76
N GLN A 47 21.93 -0.73 3.36
CA GLN A 47 20.72 0.03 3.09
C GLN A 47 20.72 0.57 1.66
N GLU A 48 21.87 1.03 1.14
CA GLU A 48 22.03 1.50 -0.23
C GLU A 48 21.86 0.35 -1.25
N GLU A 49 22.41 -0.85 -1.01
CA GLU A 49 22.15 -2.03 -1.86
C GLU A 49 20.66 -2.43 -1.87
N VAL A 50 19.98 -2.38 -0.72
CA VAL A 50 18.53 -2.66 -0.64
C VAL A 50 17.72 -1.55 -1.31
N GLU A 51 18.17 -0.29 -1.24
CA GLU A 51 17.56 0.82 -1.98
C GLU A 51 17.79 0.68 -3.50
N GLU A 52 18.96 0.22 -3.95
CA GLU A 52 19.22 -0.07 -5.37
C GLU A 52 18.33 -1.20 -5.90
N ASP A 53 18.07 -2.24 -5.10
CA ASP A 53 17.13 -3.30 -5.43
C ASP A 53 15.65 -2.79 -5.43
N GLU A 54 15.29 -1.82 -4.59
CA GLU A 54 14.01 -1.08 -4.68
C GLU A 54 13.93 -0.23 -5.97
N VAL A 55 15.05 0.36 -6.41
CA VAL A 55 15.15 1.14 -7.66
C VAL A 55 14.95 0.24 -8.90
N LEU A 56 15.22 -1.06 -8.81
CA LEU A 56 15.08 -2.03 -9.91
C LEU A 56 13.63 -2.18 -10.41
N VAL A 57 12.64 -2.02 -9.52
CA VAL A 57 11.22 -1.98 -9.91
C VAL A 57 10.83 -0.57 -10.39
N GLY A 58 11.51 0.45 -9.89
CA GLY A 58 11.35 1.84 -10.29
C GLY A 58 9.93 2.38 -10.09
N ARG A 59 9.75 3.68 -10.28
CA ARG A 59 8.44 4.34 -10.15
C ARG A 59 7.35 3.67 -11.00
N LEU A 60 7.69 3.24 -12.22
CA LEU A 60 6.74 2.62 -13.14
C LEU A 60 6.32 1.21 -12.69
N GLY A 61 7.26 0.37 -12.24
CA GLY A 61 6.93 -0.98 -11.79
C GLY A 61 6.12 -0.95 -10.50
N GLU A 62 6.45 -0.07 -9.57
CA GLU A 62 5.70 0.08 -8.32
C GLU A 62 4.26 0.56 -8.61
N SER A 63 4.12 1.61 -9.42
CA SER A 63 2.81 2.12 -9.84
C SER A 63 2.00 1.04 -10.58
N PHE A 64 2.66 0.23 -11.40
CA PHE A 64 2.03 -0.88 -12.11
C PHE A 64 1.49 -1.94 -11.15
N LEU A 65 2.29 -2.37 -10.16
CA LEU A 65 1.87 -3.36 -9.17
C LEU A 65 0.67 -2.88 -8.35
N TRP A 66 0.71 -1.63 -7.86
CA TRP A 66 -0.42 -1.02 -7.17
C TRP A 66 -1.66 -0.93 -8.04
N SER A 67 -1.50 -0.57 -9.30
CA SER A 67 -2.61 -0.43 -10.25
C SER A 67 -3.25 -1.77 -10.61
N VAL A 68 -2.46 -2.83 -10.77
CA VAL A 68 -2.98 -4.19 -10.99
C VAL A 68 -3.81 -4.62 -9.78
N SER A 69 -3.28 -4.46 -8.57
CA SER A 69 -3.98 -4.76 -7.31
C SER A 69 -5.31 -4.00 -7.20
N LEU A 70 -5.30 -2.68 -7.44
CA LEU A 70 -6.51 -1.86 -7.36
C LEU A 70 -7.51 -2.18 -8.47
N THR A 71 -7.03 -2.55 -9.67
CA THR A 71 -7.90 -3.00 -10.77
C THR A 71 -8.58 -4.33 -10.44
N MET A 72 -7.86 -5.25 -9.78
CA MET A 72 -8.44 -6.49 -9.28
C MET A 72 -9.50 -6.24 -8.20
N LEU A 73 -9.24 -5.29 -7.29
CA LEU A 73 -10.22 -4.84 -6.31
C LEU A 73 -11.46 -4.25 -6.99
N HIS A 74 -11.28 -3.37 -7.98
CA HIS A 74 -12.37 -2.79 -8.76
C HIS A 74 -13.24 -3.86 -9.43
N PHE A 75 -12.61 -4.84 -10.09
CA PHE A 75 -13.32 -5.97 -10.67
C PHE A 75 -14.12 -6.75 -9.63
N THR A 76 -13.51 -7.05 -8.49
CA THR A 76 -14.17 -7.77 -7.39
C THR A 76 -15.37 -6.99 -6.86
N LEU A 77 -15.22 -5.68 -6.61
CA LEU A 77 -16.31 -4.82 -6.17
C LEU A 77 -17.44 -4.76 -7.20
N ASP A 78 -17.12 -4.69 -8.49
CA ASP A 78 -18.11 -4.69 -9.57
C ASP A 78 -18.89 -6.01 -9.62
N VAL A 79 -18.20 -7.15 -9.49
CA VAL A 79 -18.84 -8.47 -9.39
C VAL A 79 -19.73 -8.57 -8.16
N LEU A 80 -19.25 -8.12 -7.00
CA LEU A 80 -20.01 -8.16 -5.75
C LEU A 80 -21.28 -7.32 -5.84
N VAL A 81 -21.18 -6.10 -6.36
CA VAL A 81 -22.32 -5.18 -6.46
C VAL A 81 -23.35 -5.71 -7.47
N MET A 82 -22.93 -6.24 -8.62
CA MET A 82 -23.88 -6.89 -9.54
C MET A 82 -24.55 -8.12 -8.91
N SER A 83 -23.80 -8.90 -8.12
CA SER A 83 -24.33 -10.05 -7.39
C SER A 83 -25.37 -9.64 -6.33
N GLN A 84 -25.15 -8.53 -5.63
CA GLN A 84 -26.10 -7.99 -4.64
C GLN A 84 -27.46 -7.60 -5.25
N TYR A 85 -27.46 -7.11 -6.50
CA TYR A 85 -28.68 -6.70 -7.20
C TYR A 85 -29.23 -7.75 -8.17
N ALA A 86 -28.67 -8.97 -8.18
CA ALA A 86 -29.08 -10.06 -9.06
C ALA A 86 -29.12 -9.68 -10.55
N GLU A 87 -28.21 -8.81 -10.99
CA GLU A 87 -28.10 -8.36 -12.38
C GLU A 87 -27.42 -9.43 -13.24
N VAL A 88 -27.90 -9.65 -14.47
CA VAL A 88 -27.36 -10.67 -15.38
C VAL A 88 -25.98 -10.25 -15.91
N TRP A 89 -24.98 -11.12 -15.74
CA TRP A 89 -23.59 -10.80 -16.10
C TRP A 89 -23.36 -10.72 -17.61
N GLU A 90 -23.00 -9.54 -18.10
CA GLU A 90 -22.40 -9.38 -19.41
C GLU A 90 -20.88 -9.32 -19.30
N TRP A 91 -20.21 -10.49 -19.37
CA TRP A 91 -18.75 -10.63 -19.22
C TRP A 91 -17.94 -9.63 -20.05
N LYS A 92 -18.35 -9.36 -21.30
CA LYS A 92 -17.67 -8.41 -22.18
C LYS A 92 -17.71 -6.99 -21.64
N LYS A 93 -18.85 -6.56 -21.09
CA LYS A 93 -19.01 -5.22 -20.50
C LYS A 93 -18.23 -5.09 -19.20
N LEU A 94 -18.26 -6.14 -18.37
CA LEU A 94 -17.50 -6.21 -17.12
C LEU A 94 -15.99 -6.11 -17.38
N LEU A 95 -15.44 -6.98 -18.24
CA LEU A 95 -14.02 -6.94 -18.59
C LEU A 95 -13.64 -5.61 -19.26
N GLY A 96 -14.50 -5.08 -20.13
CA GLY A 96 -14.27 -3.79 -20.79
C GLY A 96 -14.13 -2.64 -19.79
N ARG A 97 -15.01 -2.56 -18.79
CA ARG A 97 -14.95 -1.53 -17.74
C ARG A 97 -13.71 -1.68 -16.86
N THR A 98 -13.39 -2.90 -16.44
CA THR A 98 -12.18 -3.16 -15.65
C THR A 98 -10.91 -2.82 -16.43
N ALA A 99 -10.84 -3.19 -17.71
CA ALA A 99 -9.71 -2.84 -18.57
C ALA A 99 -9.57 -1.32 -18.78
N GLN A 100 -10.69 -0.59 -18.85
CA GLN A 100 -10.68 0.89 -18.91
C GLN A 100 -10.24 1.54 -17.59
N ALA A 101 -10.52 0.90 -16.44
CA ALA A 101 -10.12 1.42 -15.13
C ALA A 101 -8.61 1.30 -14.89
N PHE A 102 -7.95 0.27 -15.43
CA PHE A 102 -6.52 0.03 -15.28
C PHE A 102 -5.62 1.25 -15.63
N PRO A 103 -5.70 1.85 -16.83
CA PRO A 103 -4.84 3.00 -17.17
C PRO A 103 -5.15 4.23 -16.31
N VAL A 104 -6.39 4.38 -15.82
CA VAL A 104 -6.77 5.46 -14.92
C VAL A 104 -6.07 5.28 -13.57
N PHE A 105 -6.10 4.06 -13.02
CA PHE A 105 -5.39 3.75 -11.77
C PHE A 105 -3.87 3.86 -11.96
N LEU A 106 -3.33 3.41 -13.09
CA LEU A 106 -1.91 3.56 -13.44
C LEU A 106 -1.47 5.01 -13.39
N LEU A 107 -2.24 5.90 -14.02
CA LEU A 107 -1.95 7.33 -14.02
C LEU A 107 -2.05 7.92 -12.60
N LEU A 108 -3.06 7.53 -11.83
CA LEU A 108 -3.28 8.00 -10.48
C LEU A 108 -2.12 7.61 -9.55
N PHE A 109 -1.73 6.33 -9.52
CA PHE A 109 -0.60 5.87 -8.71
C PHE A 109 0.72 6.48 -9.18
N TYR A 110 0.96 6.53 -10.49
CA TYR A 110 2.18 7.13 -11.02
C TYR A 110 2.34 8.63 -10.69
N SER A 111 1.23 9.32 -10.48
CA SER A 111 1.22 10.76 -10.20
C SER A 111 1.21 11.08 -8.70
N PHE A 112 0.39 10.38 -7.92
CA PHE A 112 0.08 10.76 -6.53
C PHE A 112 0.65 9.81 -5.46
N HIS A 113 1.09 8.60 -5.84
CA HIS A 113 1.78 7.73 -4.89
C HIS A 113 3.14 8.34 -4.53
N PRO A 114 3.56 8.32 -3.27
CA PRO A 114 4.80 8.92 -2.82
C PRO A 114 5.99 8.10 -3.35
N HIS A 115 6.59 8.56 -4.43
CA HIS A 115 7.88 8.04 -4.90
C HIS A 115 9.03 8.78 -4.23
N LYS A 116 10.12 8.04 -3.94
CA LYS A 116 11.40 8.64 -3.50
C LYS A 116 11.97 9.60 -4.55
N GLU A 117 11.61 9.41 -5.83
CA GLU A 117 12.04 10.23 -6.96
C GLU A 117 11.02 11.33 -7.30
N ALA A 118 11.52 12.51 -7.68
CA ALA A 118 10.67 13.65 -8.05
C ALA A 118 9.84 13.34 -9.32
N SER A 119 8.53 13.43 -9.20
CA SER A 119 7.62 13.26 -10.33
C SER A 119 7.79 14.35 -11.38
N VAL A 120 8.01 13.95 -12.64
CA VAL A 120 8.10 14.88 -13.78
C VAL A 120 6.79 15.64 -14.04
N LEU A 121 5.65 15.08 -13.62
CA LEU A 121 4.31 15.63 -13.89
C LEU A 121 3.82 16.67 -12.87
N LEU A 122 4.33 16.67 -11.64
CA LEU A 122 3.88 17.59 -10.59
C LEU A 122 4.94 18.67 -10.34
N PRO A 123 4.56 19.97 -10.26
CA PRO A 123 5.48 21.04 -9.92
C PRO A 123 6.19 20.75 -8.59
N ARG A 124 7.50 21.02 -8.53
CA ARG A 124 8.32 20.81 -7.33
C ARG A 124 7.84 21.74 -6.21
N LEU A 125 6.99 21.23 -5.32
CA LEU A 125 6.56 21.92 -4.10
C LEU A 125 7.71 21.99 -3.08
N PRO A 126 7.72 22.98 -2.17
CA PRO A 126 8.70 23.04 -1.11
C PRO A 126 8.65 21.76 -0.24
N PRO A 127 9.80 21.12 0.05
CA PRO A 127 9.85 19.78 0.64
C PRO A 127 9.23 19.73 2.05
N SER A 128 9.19 20.84 2.78
CA SER A 128 8.57 20.90 4.10
C SER A 128 7.03 20.82 4.08
N MET A 129 6.38 21.22 2.97
CA MET A 129 4.91 21.27 2.90
C MET A 129 4.32 20.05 2.17
N GLN A 130 5.13 19.34 1.39
CA GLN A 130 4.71 18.15 0.64
C GLN A 130 4.00 17.10 1.50
N PRO A 131 4.53 16.64 2.66
CA PRO A 131 3.87 15.57 3.42
C PRO A 131 2.52 16.02 4.00
N ILE A 132 2.43 17.27 4.47
CA ILE A 132 1.19 17.81 5.04
C ILE A 132 0.12 17.97 3.96
N LEU A 133 0.49 18.45 2.78
CA LEU A 133 -0.44 18.65 1.68
C LEU A 133 -0.97 17.32 1.14
N HIS A 134 -0.09 16.32 1.03
CA HIS A 134 -0.46 14.95 0.64
C HIS A 134 -1.43 14.34 1.66
N GLN A 135 -1.12 14.38 2.95
CA GLN A 135 -2.02 13.90 4.01
C GLN A 135 -3.37 14.62 4.00
N LEU A 136 -3.38 15.95 3.84
CA LEU A 136 -4.61 16.74 3.77
C LEU A 136 -5.44 16.40 2.54
N PHE A 137 -4.80 16.26 1.37
CA PHE A 137 -5.46 15.88 0.12
C PHE A 137 -6.15 14.52 0.26
N PHE A 138 -5.42 13.50 0.71
CA PHE A 138 -5.97 12.16 0.90
C PHE A 138 -7.01 12.11 2.03
N PHE A 139 -6.89 12.94 3.06
CA PHE A 139 -7.93 13.09 4.08
C PHE A 139 -9.24 13.63 3.50
N VAL A 140 -9.18 14.72 2.72
CA VAL A 140 -10.37 15.29 2.07
C VAL A 140 -10.95 14.31 1.05
N CYS A 141 -10.12 13.66 0.24
CA CYS A 141 -10.56 12.62 -0.69
C CYS A 141 -11.22 11.43 0.04
N SER A 142 -10.66 10.99 1.17
CA SER A 142 -11.21 9.88 1.96
C SER A 142 -12.57 10.23 2.56
N VAL A 143 -12.69 11.39 3.22
CA VAL A 143 -13.96 11.84 3.81
C VAL A 143 -15.03 12.06 2.74
N SER A 144 -14.69 12.76 1.66
CA SER A 144 -15.63 13.05 0.58
C SER A 144 -16.08 11.79 -0.15
N ALA A 145 -15.16 10.89 -0.51
CA ALA A 145 -15.48 9.63 -1.18
C ALA A 145 -16.30 8.71 -0.26
N GLY A 146 -15.94 8.59 1.02
CA GLY A 146 -16.68 7.77 1.99
C GLY A 146 -18.09 8.30 2.26
N CYS A 147 -18.24 9.60 2.50
CA CYS A 147 -19.56 10.21 2.70
C CYS A 147 -20.42 10.15 1.42
N TYR A 148 -19.82 10.38 0.26
CA TYR A 148 -20.53 10.26 -1.02
C TYR A 148 -20.93 8.80 -1.29
N LEU A 149 -20.09 7.82 -0.96
CA LEU A 149 -20.42 6.40 -1.07
C LEU A 149 -21.63 6.03 -0.22
N VAL A 150 -21.67 6.49 1.03
CA VAL A 150 -22.84 6.32 1.92
C VAL A 150 -24.07 7.02 1.36
N HIS A 151 -23.92 8.22 0.81
CA HIS A 151 -25.05 8.95 0.22
C HIS A 151 -25.61 8.24 -1.01
N ILE A 152 -24.76 7.76 -1.93
CA ILE A 152 -25.24 7.13 -3.17
C ILE A 152 -25.95 5.81 -2.91
N THR A 153 -25.46 5.01 -1.96
CA THR A 153 -26.04 3.70 -1.64
C THR A 153 -27.41 3.81 -0.99
N ASN A 154 -27.70 4.95 -0.34
CA ASN A 154 -28.97 5.18 0.34
C ASN A 154 -29.96 6.04 -0.46
N ALA A 155 -29.49 6.94 -1.33
CA ALA A 155 -30.35 7.92 -2.01
C ALA A 155 -30.66 7.58 -3.48
N TYR A 156 -29.82 6.80 -4.15
CA TYR A 156 -29.96 6.54 -5.58
C TYR A 156 -30.49 5.14 -5.87
N GLY A 157 -31.09 4.97 -7.05
CA GLY A 157 -31.52 3.66 -7.52
C GLY A 157 -30.35 2.72 -7.80
N TYR A 158 -30.62 1.42 -7.74
CA TYR A 158 -29.63 0.35 -7.89
C TYR A 158 -28.70 0.51 -9.10
N TYR A 159 -29.21 0.92 -10.27
CA TYR A 159 -28.38 1.10 -11.47
C TYR A 159 -27.29 2.16 -11.33
N ALA A 160 -27.58 3.26 -10.60
CA ALA A 160 -26.58 4.29 -10.33
C ALA A 160 -25.52 3.78 -9.33
N ILE A 161 -25.95 3.03 -8.32
CA ILE A 161 -25.08 2.39 -7.33
C ILE A 161 -24.12 1.42 -8.03
N MET A 162 -24.62 0.56 -8.92
CA MET A 162 -23.80 -0.42 -9.64
C MET A 162 -22.70 0.23 -10.50
N LYS A 163 -22.94 1.41 -11.07
CA LYS A 163 -21.94 2.10 -11.89
C LYS A 163 -20.93 2.91 -11.08
N GLN A 164 -21.35 3.53 -9.99
CA GLN A 164 -20.53 4.49 -9.25
C GLN A 164 -19.82 3.87 -8.06
N SER A 165 -20.42 2.86 -7.41
CA SER A 165 -19.90 2.28 -6.17
C SER A 165 -18.54 1.60 -6.33
N PRO A 166 -18.27 0.78 -7.37
CA PRO A 166 -16.97 0.11 -7.50
C PRO A 166 -15.77 1.08 -7.62
N PRO A 167 -15.76 2.06 -8.55
CA PRO A 167 -14.62 2.99 -8.64
C PRO A 167 -14.53 3.93 -7.45
N LEU A 168 -15.67 4.37 -6.89
CA LEU A 168 -15.67 5.23 -5.70
C LEU A 168 -15.12 4.50 -4.46
N GLY A 169 -15.47 3.22 -4.29
CA GLY A 169 -14.91 2.36 -3.25
C GLY A 169 -13.41 2.18 -3.38
N CYS A 170 -12.89 1.99 -4.60
CA CYS A 170 -11.45 1.94 -4.85
C CYS A 170 -10.73 3.24 -4.47
N ILE A 171 -11.28 4.40 -4.88
CA ILE A 171 -10.70 5.71 -4.54
C ILE A 171 -10.71 5.93 -3.02
N TRP A 172 -11.81 5.55 -2.35
CA TRP A 172 -11.92 5.68 -0.90
C TRP A 172 -10.89 4.80 -0.17
N ILE A 173 -10.80 3.51 -0.52
CA ILE A 173 -9.83 2.57 0.06
C ILE A 173 -8.41 3.03 -0.20
N TRP A 174 -8.09 3.43 -1.43
CA TRP A 174 -6.78 3.97 -1.76
C TRP A 174 -6.45 5.20 -0.92
N SER A 175 -7.40 6.13 -0.78
CA SER A 175 -7.21 7.32 0.04
C SER A 175 -6.94 6.98 1.51
N VAL A 176 -7.62 5.99 2.08
CA VAL A 176 -7.39 5.55 3.47
C VAL A 176 -6.02 4.90 3.65
N ILE A 177 -5.58 4.06 2.70
CA ILE A 177 -4.28 3.36 2.77
C ILE A 177 -3.11 4.35 2.72
N GLU A 178 -3.28 5.44 1.99
CA GLU A 178 -2.26 6.46 1.76
C GLU A 178 -2.11 7.44 2.95
N GLN A 179 -3.04 7.41 3.91
CA GLN A 179 -3.02 8.26 5.10
C GLN A 179 -2.28 7.60 6.28
N ASP A 180 -1.71 8.42 7.18
CA ASP A 180 -1.23 7.91 8.46
C ASP A 180 -2.41 7.41 9.33
N VAL A 181 -2.14 6.46 10.22
CA VAL A 181 -3.15 5.82 11.10
C VAL A 181 -4.03 6.82 11.84
N PHE A 182 -3.44 7.94 12.31
CA PHE A 182 -4.18 8.99 12.99
C PHE A 182 -5.20 9.68 12.05
N TRP A 183 -4.77 10.09 10.86
CA TRP A 183 -5.61 10.76 9.87
C TRP A 183 -6.66 9.82 9.26
N ALA A 184 -6.29 8.55 9.02
CA ALA A 184 -7.18 7.50 8.54
C ALA A 184 -8.29 7.21 9.55
N THR A 185 -7.95 7.12 10.85
CA THR A 185 -8.95 6.93 11.90
C THR A 185 -9.88 8.15 11.99
N GLY A 186 -9.32 9.36 11.89
CA GLY A 186 -10.10 10.60 11.85
C GLY A 186 -11.09 10.66 10.69
N SER A 187 -10.67 10.31 9.47
CA SER A 187 -11.54 10.31 8.30
C SER A 187 -12.67 9.27 8.41
N LEU A 188 -12.38 8.08 8.94
CA LEU A 188 -13.38 7.04 9.21
C LEU A 188 -14.39 7.45 10.28
N VAL A 189 -13.95 8.07 11.37
CA VAL A 189 -14.84 8.58 12.42
C VAL A 189 -15.80 9.63 11.85
N ILE A 190 -15.31 10.54 11.00
CA ILE A 190 -16.15 11.54 10.33
C ILE A 190 -17.20 10.87 9.44
N CYS A 191 -16.80 9.89 8.62
CA CYS A 191 -17.74 9.13 7.80
C CYS A 191 -18.78 8.39 8.67
N GLY A 192 -18.38 7.82 9.81
CA GLY A 192 -19.29 7.18 10.75
C GLY A 192 -20.27 8.16 11.41
N ILE A 193 -19.81 9.35 11.77
CA ILE A 193 -20.67 10.44 12.27
C ILE A 193 -21.66 10.86 11.19
N PHE A 194 -21.21 11.03 9.94
CA PHE A 194 -22.07 11.37 8.81
C PHE A 194 -23.15 10.31 8.58
N LEU A 195 -22.80 9.02 8.64
CA LEU A 195 -23.75 7.92 8.54
C LEU A 195 -24.81 8.01 9.64
N LYS A 196 -24.40 8.22 10.89
CA LYS A 196 -25.32 8.35 12.03
C LYS A 196 -26.20 9.60 11.93
N ALA A 197 -25.63 10.74 11.53
CA ALA A 197 -26.34 12.01 11.40
C ALA A 197 -27.34 12.01 10.25
N GLY A 198 -27.02 11.30 9.15
CA GLY A 198 -27.89 11.15 7.99
C GLY A 198 -29.12 10.26 8.24
N GLY A 199 -29.22 9.63 9.42
CA GLY A 199 -30.35 8.74 9.75
C GLY A 199 -30.41 7.49 8.86
N TYR A 200 -29.33 7.17 8.15
CA TYR A 200 -29.23 5.96 7.34
C TYR A 200 -29.24 4.76 8.29
N ALA A 201 -30.37 4.05 8.34
CA ALA A 201 -30.52 2.91 9.22
C ALA A 201 -29.50 1.83 8.82
N ILE A 202 -28.73 1.34 9.79
CA ILE A 202 -27.98 0.10 9.66
C ILE A 202 -29.03 -1.01 9.63
N MET A 203 -29.55 -1.30 8.45
CA MET A 203 -30.50 -2.38 8.22
C MET A 203 -29.75 -3.67 7.92
#